data_AF-A0A0P4UJX5-F1
#
_entry.id   AF-A0A0P4UJX5-F1
#
_cell.length_a   1.000
_cell.length_b   1.000
_cell.length_c   1.000
_cell.angle_alpha   90.00
_cell.angle_beta   90.00
_cell.angle_gamma   90.00
#
_symmetry.space_group_name_H-M   'P 1'
#
loop_
_entity.id
_entity.type
_entity.pdbx_description
1 polymer ?
#
loop_
_entity_poly.entity_id
_entity_poly.type
_entity_poly.pdbx_seq_one_letter_code
_entity_poly.pdbx_strand_id
1 'polypeptide(L)'
;MMRDAVVRNLEVIGEATKQLPLSFRESYPDVPWKRIAGLRDVLIHDYVRVDSEEVWQVVEQNLPELKTNITAILQDLNQSS
;
A
#
# COMPACT_ATOMS: atom_id res chain seq x y z
N MET A 1 -15.30 -2.98 14.27
CA MET A 1 -14.19 -2.68 15.20
C MET A 1 -12.82 -3.20 14.74
N MET A 2 -12.63 -4.49 14.39
CA MET A 2 -11.33 -4.94 13.83
C MET A 2 -11.19 -4.66 12.33
N ARG A 3 -12.22 -5.00 11.55
CA ARG A 3 -12.25 -4.77 10.09
C ARG A 3 -12.02 -3.29 9.73
N ASP A 4 -12.71 -2.39 10.42
CA ASP A 4 -12.58 -0.94 10.17
C ASP A 4 -11.17 -0.43 10.44
N ALA A 5 -10.48 -0.97 11.45
CA ALA A 5 -9.09 -0.61 11.74
C ALA A 5 -8.14 -1.10 10.64
N VAL A 6 -8.33 -2.33 10.13
CA VAL A 6 -7.54 -2.88 9.02
C VAL A 6 -7.74 -2.03 7.76
N VAL A 7 -8.98 -1.73 7.40
CA VAL A 7 -9.31 -0.92 6.23
C VAL A 7 -8.73 0.47 6.35
N ARG A 8 -8.86 1.10 7.52
CA ARG A 8 -8.28 2.41 7.77
C ARG A 8 -6.76 2.41 7.60
N ASN A 9 -6.08 1.35 8.04
CA ASN A 9 -4.63 1.22 7.83
C ASN A 9 -4.27 1.08 6.35
N LEU A 10 -5.04 0.32 5.57
CA LEU A 10 -4.85 0.19 4.12
C LEU A 10 -5.09 1.52 3.39
N GLU A 11 -6.10 2.30 3.79
CA GLU A 11 -6.32 3.65 3.28
C GLU A 11 -5.12 4.57 3.55
N VAL A 12 -4.56 4.53 4.76
CA VAL A 12 -3.39 5.34 5.13
C VAL A 12 -2.18 4.97 4.29
N ILE A 13 -1.94 3.68 4.03
CA ILE A 13 -0.86 3.20 3.16
C ILE A 13 -1.04 3.74 1.73
N GLY A 14 -2.26 3.65 1.19
CA GLY A 14 -2.55 4.17 -0.15
C GLY A 14 -2.41 5.69 -0.25
N GLU A 15 -2.82 6.44 0.78
CA GLU A 15 -2.66 7.89 0.84
C GLU A 15 -1.18 8.29 0.92
N ALA A 16 -0.39 7.64 1.78
CA ALA A 16 1.04 7.88 1.88
C ALA A 16 1.75 7.62 0.54
N THR A 17 1.32 6.59 -0.20
CA THR A 17 1.85 6.28 -1.53
C THR A 17 1.60 7.40 -2.54
N LYS A 18 0.44 8.08 -2.48
CA LYS A 18 0.12 9.22 -3.37
C LYS A 18 1.00 10.43 -3.10
N GLN A 19 1.48 10.59 -1.88
CA GLN A 19 2.35 11.71 -1.48
C GLN A 19 3.81 11.51 -1.93
N LEU A 20 4.19 10.30 -2.37
CA LEU A 20 5.53 10.04 -2.87
C LEU A 20 5.76 10.76 -4.21
N PRO A 21 6.89 11.48 -4.37
CA PRO A 21 7.27 12.11 -5.63
C PRO A 21 7.28 11.10 -6.78
N LEU A 22 6.98 11.58 -8.00
CA LEU A 22 7.01 10.72 -9.18
C LEU A 22 8.40 10.11 -9.40
N SER A 23 9.45 10.92 -9.29
CA SER A 23 10.84 10.48 -9.43
C SER A 23 11.20 9.34 -8.48
N PHE A 24 10.74 9.41 -7.22
CA PHE A 24 10.96 8.34 -6.25
C PHE A 24 10.28 7.03 -6.68
N ARG A 25 9.02 7.12 -7.14
CA ARG A 25 8.27 5.95 -7.61
C ARG A 25 8.89 5.35 -8.87
N GLU A 26 9.48 6.18 -9.73
CA GLU A 26 10.20 5.75 -10.93
C GLU A 26 11.54 5.09 -10.60
N SER A 27 12.21 5.48 -9.52
CA SER A 27 13.43 4.81 -9.04
C SER A 27 13.19 3.39 -8.52
N TYR A 28 11.96 3.06 -8.13
CA TYR A 28 11.59 1.74 -7.60
C TYR A 28 10.38 1.16 -8.34
N PRO A 29 10.50 0.83 -9.64
CA PRO A 29 9.38 0.45 -10.50
C PRO A 29 8.78 -0.92 -10.16
N ASP A 30 9.53 -1.78 -9.45
CA ASP A 30 9.08 -3.11 -9.04
C ASP A 30 7.94 -3.04 -8.00
N VAL A 31 7.82 -1.93 -7.29
CA VAL A 31 6.69 -1.70 -6.39
C VAL A 31 5.48 -1.22 -7.19
N PRO A 32 4.30 -1.85 -7.05
CA PRO A 32 3.12 -1.50 -7.82
C PRO A 32 2.41 -0.24 -7.28
N TRP A 33 3.11 0.90 -7.24
CA TRP A 33 2.66 2.17 -6.63
C TRP A 33 1.25 2.59 -7.06
N LYS A 34 0.94 2.46 -8.35
CA LYS A 34 -0.39 2.80 -8.89
C LYS A 34 -1.50 1.92 -8.30
N ARG A 35 -1.24 0.63 -8.10
CA ARG A 35 -2.23 -0.29 -7.49
C ARG A 35 -2.44 0.04 -6.02
N ILE A 36 -1.37 0.34 -5.30
CA ILE A 36 -1.43 0.71 -3.87
C ILE A 36 -2.21 2.02 -3.68
N ALA A 37 -1.94 3.03 -4.51
CA ALA A 37 -2.71 4.28 -4.52
C ALA A 37 -4.19 4.06 -4.91
N GLY A 38 -4.45 3.17 -5.88
CA GLY A 38 -5.80 2.81 -6.33
C GLY A 38 -6.61 2.04 -5.28
N LEU A 39 -5.96 1.21 -4.45
CA LEU A 39 -6.62 0.50 -3.34
C LEU A 39 -7.34 1.47 -2.41
N ARG A 40 -6.71 2.61 -2.08
CA ARG A 40 -7.35 3.65 -1.27
C ARG A 40 -8.61 4.18 -1.93
N ASP A 41 -8.61 4.40 -3.25
CA ASP A 41 -9.78 4.91 -3.97
C ASP A 41 -10.93 3.90 -4.01
N VAL A 42 -10.62 2.61 -4.04
CA VAL A 42 -11.62 1.52 -3.94
C VAL A 42 -12.17 1.45 -2.52
N LEU A 43 -11.32 1.48 -1.49
CA LEU A 43 -11.77 1.42 -0.10
C LEU A 43 -12.63 2.64 0.25
N ILE A 44 -12.22 3.86 -0.04
CA ILE A 44 -13.00 5.04 0.39
C ILE A 44 -14.34 5.20 -0.36
N HIS A 45 -14.48 4.71 -1.60
CA HIS A 45 -15.73 4.84 -2.37
C HIS A 45 -16.64 3.61 -2.26
N ASP A 46 -16.05 2.42 -2.24
CA ASP A 46 -16.78 1.16 -2.35
C ASP A 46 -16.64 0.27 -1.10
N TYR A 47 -16.07 0.74 0.03
CA TYR A 47 -15.87 -0.09 1.23
C TYR A 47 -17.12 -0.88 1.69
N VAL A 48 -18.31 -0.29 1.54
CA VAL A 48 -19.57 -0.97 1.89
C VAL A 48 -19.84 -2.19 1.00
N ARG A 49 -19.37 -2.17 -0.24
CA ARG A 49 -19.50 -3.24 -1.24
C ARG A 49 -18.28 -4.16 -1.30
N VAL A 50 -17.12 -3.70 -0.86
CA VAL A 50 -15.89 -4.51 -0.81
C VAL A 50 -16.09 -5.65 0.19
N ASP A 51 -15.86 -6.87 -0.29
CA ASP A 51 -15.95 -8.07 0.54
C ASP A 51 -14.82 -8.07 1.59
N SER A 52 -15.13 -8.54 2.79
CA SER A 52 -14.11 -8.76 3.82
C SER A 52 -13.06 -9.77 3.35
N GLU A 53 -13.44 -10.73 2.52
CA GLU A 53 -12.54 -11.71 1.93
C GLU A 53 -11.50 -11.03 1.02
N GLU A 54 -11.92 -10.10 0.15
CA GLU A 54 -11.00 -9.37 -0.72
C GLU A 54 -10.00 -8.52 0.08
N VAL A 55 -10.47 -7.85 1.14
CA VAL A 55 -9.58 -7.10 2.05
C VAL A 55 -8.57 -8.04 2.70
N TRP A 56 -9.01 -9.22 3.14
CA TRP A 56 -8.14 -10.19 3.78
C TRP A 56 -7.10 -10.77 2.82
N GLN A 57 -7.48 -11.02 1.55
CA GLN A 57 -6.53 -11.42 0.50
C GLN A 57 -5.43 -10.38 0.30
N VAL A 58 -5.76 -9.09 0.30
CA VAL A 58 -4.75 -8.01 0.21
C VAL A 58 -3.80 -8.05 1.41
N VAL A 59 -4.34 -8.28 2.62
CA VAL A 59 -3.54 -8.34 3.86
C VAL A 59 -2.62 -9.56 3.87
N GLU A 60 -3.08 -10.73 3.42
CA GLU A 60 -2.29 -11.96 3.46
C GLU A 60 -1.32 -12.09 2.30
N GLN A 61 -1.68 -11.62 1.10
CA GLN A 61 -0.89 -11.83 -0.10
C GLN A 61 -0.03 -10.63 -0.49
N ASN A 62 -0.59 -9.41 -0.47
CA ASN A 62 0.09 -8.23 -1.00
C ASN A 62 0.85 -7.45 0.06
N LEU A 63 0.34 -7.38 1.28
CA LEU A 63 0.98 -6.62 2.36
C LEU A 63 2.37 -7.16 2.75
N PRO A 64 2.61 -8.48 2.80
CA PRO A 64 3.95 -9.01 3.09
C PRO A 64 4.97 -8.65 1.99
N GLU A 65 4.57 -8.76 0.72
CA GLU A 65 5.40 -8.38 -0.42
C GLU A 65 5.74 -6.89 -0.38
N LEU A 66 4.73 -6.04 -0.15
CA LEU A 66 4.93 -4.61 0.01
C LEU A 66 5.91 -4.30 1.15
N LYS A 67 5.75 -4.96 2.30
CA LYS A 67 6.65 -4.78 3.45
C LYS A 67 8.09 -5.13 3.10
N THR A 68 8.32 -6.23 2.40
CA THR A 68 9.66 -6.63 1.93
C THR A 68 10.26 -5.56 1.02
N ASN A 69 9.50 -5.10 0.03
CA ASN A 69 9.96 -4.07 -0.90
C ASN A 69 10.30 -2.75 -0.19
N ILE A 70 9.42 -2.26 0.68
CA ILE A 70 9.68 -1.02 1.44
C ILE A 70 10.90 -1.18 2.36
N THR A 71 11.09 -2.35 2.97
CA THR A 71 12.26 -2.61 3.82
C THR A 71 13.56 -2.57 3.00
N ALA A 72 13.57 -3.15 1.80
CA ALA A 72 14.71 -3.08 0.89
C ALA A 72 15.00 -1.63 0.47
N ILE A 73 13.98 -0.84 0.14
CA ILE A 73 14.11 0.57 -0.20
C ILE A 73 14.71 1.36 0.98
N LEU A 74 14.23 1.14 2.20
CA LEU A 74 14.78 1.80 3.39
C LEU A 74 16.25 1.44 3.63
N GLN A 75 16.65 0.21 3.32
CA GLN A 75 18.06 -0.21 3.41
C GLN A 75 18.92 0.49 2.35
N ASP A 76 18.45 0.56 1.10
CA ASP A 76 19.14 1.25 0.01
C ASP A 76 19.36 2.74 0.30
N LEU A 77 18.34 3.41 0.84
CA LEU A 77 18.42 4.82 1.25
C LEU A 77 19.41 5.05 2.40
N ASN A 78 19.48 4.12 3.36
CA ASN A 78 20.41 4.19 4.48
C ASN A 78 21.86 3.88 4.09
N GLN A 79 22.08 3.13 3.00
CA GLN A 79 23.42 2.86 2.46
C GLN A 79 23.93 3.97 1.54
N SER A 80 23.02 4.80 1.02
CA SER A 80 23.33 5.95 0.16
C SER A 80 23.60 7.25 0.94
N SER A 81 23.63 7.19 2.28
CA SER A 81 23.89 8.32 3.19
C SER A 81 25.28 8.24 3.84
#